data_AF-A0A946YGU7-F1
#
_entry.id   AF-A0A946YGU7-F1
#
_cell.length_a   1.000
_cell.length_b   1.000
_cell.length_c   1.000
_cell.angle_alpha   90.00
_cell.angle_beta   90.00
_cell.angle_gamma   90.00
#
_symmetry.space_group_name_H-M   'P 1'
#
loop_
_entity.id
_entity.type
_entity.pdbx_description
1 polymer ?
#
loop_
_entity_poly.entity_id
_entity_poly.type
_entity_poly.pdbx_seq_one_letter_code
_entity_poly.pdbx_strand_id
1 'polypeptide(L)'
;MVTRRSGPDTACASELGSQRCQQLYDELKAVGLPAFDAEDDLLKTPASVFSKIQFGGLLGLAKIIAKASSNESNIVRVENIYQLLEQAVTRYESLSNIPYPELVDTMTAFKIKRKR
;
A
#
# COMPACT_ATOMS: atom_id res chain seq x y z
N MET A 1 -23.65 1.82 -7.60
CA MET A 1 -22.67 0.79 -7.16
C MET A 1 -21.95 0.29 -8.40
N VAL A 2 -20.78 0.84 -8.73
CA VAL A 2 -19.98 0.40 -9.88
C VAL A 2 -18.86 -0.49 -9.33
N THR A 3 -19.12 -1.79 -9.28
CA THR A 3 -18.10 -2.80 -9.02
C THR A 3 -17.31 -3.01 -10.31
N ARG A 4 -16.19 -2.32 -10.48
CA ARG A 4 -15.18 -2.73 -11.45
C ARG A 4 -14.47 -3.96 -10.90
N ARG A 5 -14.84 -5.13 -11.41
CA ARG A 5 -13.99 -6.33 -11.35
C ARG A 5 -12.67 -6.00 -12.06
N SER A 6 -11.54 -6.35 -11.45
CA SER A 6 -10.16 -6.18 -11.95
C SER A 6 -9.37 -4.94 -11.48
N GLY A 7 -9.53 -4.54 -10.22
CA GLY A 7 -8.54 -3.70 -9.54
C GLY A 7 -8.50 -4.03 -8.04
N PRO A 8 -7.37 -3.83 -7.35
CA PRO A 8 -7.35 -3.88 -5.89
C PRO A 8 -8.47 -2.99 -5.35
N ASP A 9 -9.21 -3.43 -4.33
CA ASP A 9 -10.28 -2.66 -3.66
C ASP A 9 -9.69 -1.38 -3.04
N THR A 10 -9.41 -0.37 -3.85
CA THR A 10 -9.00 0.96 -3.41
C THR A 10 -10.28 1.75 -3.17
N ALA A 11 -10.63 1.92 -1.89
CA ALA A 11 -11.75 2.74 -1.43
C ALA A 11 -11.52 4.26 -1.66
N CYS A 12 -10.89 4.64 -2.76
CA CYS A 12 -10.62 6.02 -3.13
C CYS A 12 -11.80 6.51 -3.98
N ALA A 13 -12.81 7.07 -3.30
CA ALA A 13 -14.10 7.43 -3.88
C ALA A 13 -14.08 8.62 -4.86
N SER A 14 -12.97 9.38 -4.91
CA SER A 14 -12.78 10.49 -5.86
C SER A 14 -11.83 10.11 -6.99
N GLU A 15 -12.05 10.67 -8.18
CA GLU A 15 -11.24 10.37 -9.37
C GLU A 15 -9.74 10.70 -9.18
N LEU A 16 -9.45 11.85 -8.57
CA LEU A 16 -8.10 12.25 -8.14
C LEU A 16 -7.53 11.32 -7.06
N GLY A 17 -8.37 10.86 -6.12
CA GLY A 17 -7.96 9.88 -5.12
C GLY A 17 -7.60 8.54 -5.76
N SER A 18 -8.42 8.08 -6.71
CA SER A 18 -8.20 6.84 -7.47
C SER A 18 -6.86 6.86 -8.21
N GLN A 19 -6.53 7.96 -8.90
CA GLN A 19 -5.23 8.10 -9.58
C GLN A 19 -4.06 8.01 -8.60
N ARG A 20 -4.14 8.67 -7.44
CA ARG A 20 -3.09 8.61 -6.41
C ARG A 20 -2.95 7.21 -5.80
N CYS A 21 -4.07 6.53 -5.56
CA CYS A 21 -4.08 5.17 -5.02
C CYS A 21 -3.51 4.16 -6.04
N GLN A 22 -3.80 4.35 -7.32
CA GLN A 22 -3.23 3.55 -8.40
C GLN A 22 -1.73 3.79 -8.53
N GLN A 23 -1.29 5.06 -8.59
CA GLN A 23 0.12 5.41 -8.66
C GLN A 23 0.90 4.81 -7.48
N LEU A 24 0.40 4.96 -6.25
CA LEU A 24 1.01 4.34 -5.08
C LEU A 24 1.12 2.83 -5.28
N TYR A 25 0.05 2.17 -5.71
CA TYR A 25 0.04 0.72 -5.87
C TYR A 25 1.03 0.24 -6.94
N ASP A 26 1.20 0.98 -8.02
CA ASP A 26 2.18 0.65 -9.06
C ASP A 26 3.63 0.77 -8.54
N GLU A 27 3.94 1.79 -7.75
CA GLU A 27 5.25 1.90 -7.08
C GLU A 27 5.47 0.76 -6.06
N LEU A 28 4.44 0.39 -5.30
CA LEU A 28 4.51 -0.74 -4.37
C LEU A 28 4.74 -2.07 -5.10
N LYS A 29 4.11 -2.27 -6.26
CA LYS A 29 4.35 -3.45 -7.10
C LYS A 29 5.78 -3.48 -7.63
N ALA A 30 6.30 -2.34 -8.10
CA ALA A 30 7.66 -2.25 -8.65
C ALA A 30 8.74 -2.72 -7.67
N VAL A 31 8.58 -2.42 -6.38
CA VAL A 31 9.51 -2.89 -5.32
C VAL A 31 9.10 -4.23 -4.70
N GLY A 32 7.80 -4.51 -4.63
CA GLY A 32 7.25 -5.67 -3.93
C GLY A 32 7.32 -6.96 -4.73
N LEU A 33 6.98 -6.92 -6.02
CA LEU A 33 6.94 -8.12 -6.89
C LEU A 33 8.30 -8.83 -6.97
N PRO A 34 9.43 -8.14 -7.17
CA PRO A 34 10.75 -8.78 -7.14
C PRO A 34 11.06 -9.45 -5.80
N ALA A 35 10.63 -8.86 -4.68
CA ALA A 35 10.84 -9.43 -3.35
C ALA A 35 10.01 -10.70 -3.09
N PHE A 36 8.97 -10.94 -3.88
CA PHE A 36 8.17 -12.18 -3.86
C PHE A 36 8.55 -13.15 -4.99
N ASP A 37 9.59 -12.85 -5.78
CA ASP A 37 9.95 -13.60 -6.99
C ASP A 37 8.74 -13.78 -7.93
N ALA A 38 7.96 -12.70 -8.08
CA ALA A 38 6.69 -12.68 -8.80
C ALA A 38 6.69 -11.67 -9.96
N GLU A 39 5.87 -11.91 -10.97
CA GLU A 39 5.65 -11.00 -12.10
C GLU A 39 4.35 -10.20 -11.91
N ASP A 40 4.20 -9.06 -12.60
CA ASP A 40 2.93 -8.31 -12.63
C ASP A 40 1.93 -8.98 -13.60
N ASP A 41 1.59 -10.22 -13.31
CA ASP A 41 0.72 -11.06 -14.12
C ASP A 41 -0.37 -11.67 -13.23
N LEU A 42 -1.61 -11.21 -13.41
CA LEU A 42 -2.78 -11.67 -12.64
C LEU A 42 -3.12 -13.16 -12.84
N LEU A 43 -2.62 -13.79 -13.89
CA LEU A 43 -2.84 -15.21 -14.20
C LEU A 43 -1.78 -16.11 -13.57
N LYS A 44 -0.55 -15.60 -13.42
CA LYS A 44 0.57 -16.36 -12.84
C LYS A 44 0.76 -16.08 -11.35
N THR A 45 0.62 -14.82 -10.95
CA THR A 45 0.95 -14.38 -9.60
C THR A 45 -0.24 -14.61 -8.67
N PRO A 46 -0.04 -15.30 -7.54
CA PRO A 46 -1.13 -15.54 -6.60
C PRO A 46 -1.75 -14.23 -6.09
N ALA A 47 -3.08 -14.17 -6.01
CA ALA A 47 -3.80 -13.02 -5.46
C ALA A 47 -3.35 -12.62 -4.03
N SER A 48 -2.79 -13.57 -3.29
CA SER A 48 -2.20 -13.34 -1.96
C SER A 48 -0.95 -12.47 -2.02
N VAL A 49 -0.14 -12.52 -3.09
CA VAL A 49 1.04 -11.67 -3.28
C VAL A 49 0.60 -10.23 -3.46
N PHE A 50 -0.33 -9.97 -4.38
CA PHE A 50 -0.93 -8.64 -4.58
C PHE A 50 -1.56 -8.09 -3.29
N SER A 51 -2.27 -8.93 -2.54
CA SER A 51 -2.84 -8.55 -1.25
C SER A 51 -1.76 -8.18 -0.22
N LYS A 52 -0.65 -8.93 -0.16
CA LYS A 52 0.47 -8.60 0.74
C LYS A 52 1.18 -7.31 0.34
N ILE A 53 1.39 -7.09 -0.96
CA ILE A 53 1.95 -5.84 -1.49
C ILE A 53 1.04 -4.66 -1.12
N GLN A 54 -0.26 -4.79 -1.38
CA GLN A 54 -1.23 -3.73 -1.10
C GLN A 54 -1.32 -3.44 0.41
N PHE A 55 -1.71 -4.43 1.22
CA PHE A 55 -1.99 -4.21 2.64
C PHE A 55 -0.71 -4.04 3.46
N GLY A 56 0.35 -4.79 3.12
CA GLY A 56 1.66 -4.65 3.77
C GLY A 56 2.36 -3.35 3.39
N GLY A 57 2.23 -2.90 2.14
CA GLY A 57 2.74 -1.61 1.69
C GLY A 57 2.06 -0.44 2.40
N LEU A 58 0.73 -0.44 2.47
CA LEU A 58 -0.04 0.57 3.21
C LEU A 58 0.32 0.58 4.71
N LEU A 59 0.46 -0.60 5.32
CA LEU A 59 0.88 -0.72 6.72
C LEU A 59 2.29 -0.18 6.93
N GLY A 60 3.23 -0.49 6.03
CA GLY A 60 4.60 0.00 6.09
C GLY A 60 4.64 1.52 5.97
N LEU A 61 3.89 2.09 5.02
CA LEU A 61 3.81 3.53 4.81
C LEU A 61 3.32 4.23 6.08
N ALA A 62 2.25 3.72 6.67
CA ALA A 62 1.69 4.26 7.90
C ALA A 62 2.67 4.16 9.07
N LYS A 63 3.46 3.08 9.17
CA LYS A 63 4.51 2.93 10.19
C LYS A 63 5.63 3.94 10.02
N ILE A 64 6.12 4.16 8.79
CA ILE A 64 7.21 5.12 8.54
C ILE A 64 6.74 6.55 8.85
N ILE A 65 5.51 6.90 8.46
CA ILE A 65 4.92 8.21 8.78
C ILE A 65 4.75 8.38 10.30
N ALA A 66 4.27 7.36 11.01
CA ALA A 66 4.08 7.40 12.46
C ALA A 66 5.41 7.48 13.23
N LYS A 67 6.40 6.66 12.84
CA LYS A 67 7.75 6.64 13.44
C LYS A 67 8.42 8.01 13.36
N ALA A 68 8.26 8.70 12.24
CA ALA A 68 8.83 10.02 12.06
C ALA A 68 8.10 11.14 12.82
N SER A 69 6.89 10.88 13.31
CA SER A 69 6.09 11.85 14.07
C SER A 69 6.26 11.72 15.60
N SER A 70 7.27 10.97 16.07
CA SER A 70 7.57 10.71 17.50
C SER A 70 6.43 10.10 18.33
N ASN A 71 5.33 9.66 17.70
CA ASN A 71 4.23 8.96 18.35
C ASN A 71 4.50 7.44 18.31
N GLU A 72 5.50 6.99 19.06
CA GLU A 72 6.06 5.63 19.02
C GLU A 72 5.13 4.53 19.61
N SER A 73 3.91 4.85 20.04
CA SER A 73 3.10 3.91 20.83
C SER A 73 1.69 3.62 20.31
N ASN A 74 1.32 4.03 19.10
CA ASN A 74 0.01 3.71 18.58
C ASN A 74 0.03 2.54 17.59
N ILE A 75 -0.87 1.58 17.80
CA ILE A 75 -1.16 0.51 16.85
C ILE A 75 -1.56 1.19 15.54
N VAL A 76 -0.65 1.20 14.57
CA VAL A 76 -0.88 1.86 13.29
C VAL A 76 -1.92 1.06 12.51
N ARG A 77 -3.17 1.53 12.54
CA ARG A 77 -4.26 1.02 11.70
C ARG A 77 -4.48 1.98 10.54
N VAL A 78 -4.51 1.43 9.34
CA VAL A 78 -4.89 2.18 8.14
C VAL A 78 -6.42 2.17 8.06
N GLU A 79 -7.06 3.13 8.71
CA GLU A 79 -8.52 3.28 8.68
C GLU A 79 -8.99 4.14 7.49
N ASN A 80 -8.12 5.03 7.00
CA ASN A 80 -8.41 5.91 5.87
C ASN A 80 -7.18 6.04 4.96
N ILE A 81 -7.24 5.39 3.78
CA ILE A 81 -6.16 5.42 2.77
C ILE A 81 -5.93 6.84 2.25
N TYR A 82 -6.99 7.65 2.11
CA TYR A 82 -6.86 9.02 1.62
C TYR A 82 -6.08 9.90 2.58
N GLN A 83 -6.40 9.84 3.88
CA GLN A 83 -5.64 10.58 4.90
C GLN A 83 -4.19 10.12 4.98
N LEU A 84 -3.93 8.82 4.80
CA LEU A 84 -2.57 8.29 4.76
C LEU A 84 -1.78 8.86 3.57
N LEU A 85 -2.41 8.95 2.40
CA LEU A 85 -1.81 9.54 1.21
C LEU A 85 -1.56 11.04 1.38
N GLU A 86 -2.49 11.77 1.98
CA GLU A 86 -2.27 13.19 2.29
C GLU A 86 -1.10 13.38 3.24
N GLN A 87 -1.02 12.60 4.32
CA GLN A 87 0.13 12.64 5.23
C GLN A 87 1.44 12.29 4.53
N ALA A 88 1.42 11.31 3.64
CA ALA A 88 2.59 10.93 2.84
C ALA A 88 3.04 12.08 1.93
N VAL A 89 2.11 12.71 1.21
CA VAL A 89 2.40 13.85 0.32
C VAL A 89 2.85 15.07 1.12
N THR A 90 2.22 15.38 2.26
CA THR A 90 2.66 16.47 3.13
C THR A 90 4.09 16.24 3.66
N ARG A 91 4.46 14.98 3.90
CA ARG A 91 5.77 14.62 4.44
C ARG A 91 6.88 14.55 3.38
N TYR A 92 6.60 13.94 2.24
CA TYR A 92 7.59 13.65 1.19
C TYR A 92 7.44 14.58 -0.02
N GLU A 93 6.55 15.56 0.05
CA GLU A 93 6.16 16.51 -1.01
C GLU A 93 5.44 15.86 -2.20
N SER A 94 5.76 14.61 -2.51
CA SER A 94 5.19 13.83 -3.61
C SER A 94 5.20 12.33 -3.29
N LEU A 95 4.30 11.57 -3.93
CA LEU A 95 4.29 10.11 -3.84
C LEU A 95 5.57 9.48 -4.37
N SER A 96 6.22 10.08 -5.37
CA SER A 96 7.46 9.53 -5.94
C SER A 96 8.66 9.61 -4.99
N ASN A 97 8.60 10.45 -3.95
CA ASN A 97 9.68 10.63 -2.98
C ASN A 97 9.55 9.70 -1.77
N ILE A 98 8.50 8.88 -1.72
CA ILE A 98 8.33 7.90 -0.64
C ILE A 98 9.46 6.86 -0.75
N PRO A 99 10.09 6.46 0.37
CA PRO A 99 11.12 5.42 0.37
C PRO A 99 10.47 4.03 0.23
N TYR A 100 9.96 3.71 -0.96
CA TYR A 100 9.31 2.44 -1.27
C TYR A 100 10.15 1.19 -0.92
N PRO A 101 11.49 1.17 -1.09
CA PRO A 101 12.30 0.03 -0.70
C PRO A 101 12.19 -0.33 0.79
N GLU A 102 11.98 0.64 1.68
CA GLU A 102 11.81 0.39 3.12
C GLU A 102 10.49 -0.32 3.46
N LEU A 103 9.53 -0.33 2.52
CA LEU A 103 8.22 -0.95 2.71
C LEU A 103 8.25 -2.46 2.44
N VAL A 104 9.25 -2.94 1.70
CA VAL A 104 9.37 -4.34 1.25
C VAL A 104 9.36 -5.32 2.43
N ASP A 105 10.08 -5.01 3.50
CA ASP A 105 10.11 -5.85 4.70
C ASP A 105 8.72 -5.98 5.34
N THR A 106 7.93 -4.89 5.32
CA THR A 106 6.57 -4.93 5.84
C THR A 106 5.64 -5.72 4.94
N MET A 107 5.82 -5.65 3.61
CA MET A 107 5.06 -6.44 2.63
C MET A 107 5.31 -7.93 2.81
N THR A 108 6.57 -8.35 2.84
CA THR A 108 6.96 -9.76 2.95
C THR A 108 6.56 -10.37 4.29
N ALA A 109 6.68 -9.61 5.38
CA ALA A 109 6.23 -10.01 6.71
C ALA A 109 4.71 -9.96 6.89
N PHE A 110 3.95 -9.36 5.97
CA PHE A 110 2.51 -9.19 6.11
C PHE A 110 1.77 -10.54 6.08
N LYS A 111 1.00 -10.79 7.14
CA LYS A 111 0.12 -11.96 7.24
C LYS A 111 -1.31 -11.55 6.95
N ILE A 112 -1.85 -12.06 5.84
CA ILE A 112 -3.26 -11.90 5.49
C ILE A 112 -4.09 -12.57 6.59
N LYS A 113 -4.87 -11.78 7.34
CA LYS A 113 -5.81 -12.34 8.32
C LYS A 113 -6.91 -13.06 7.57
N ARG A 114 -7.00 -14.38 7.78
CA ARG A 114 -8.10 -15.19 7.29
C ARG A 114 -9.36 -14.77 8.05
N LYS A 115 -10.35 -14.14 7.38
CA LYS A 115 -11.69 -13.97 7.97
C LYS A 115 -12.26 -15.37 8.20
N ARG A 116 -12.64 -15.67 9.44
CA ARG A 116 -13.45 -16.83 9.81
C ARG A 116 -14.91 -16.53 9.56
#